data_AF-A0A2V7T3Y7-F1
#
_entry.id   AF-A0A2V7T3Y7-F1
#
_cell.length_a   1.000
_cell.length_b   1.000
_cell.length_c   1.000
_cell.angle_alpha   90.00
_cell.angle_beta   90.00
_cell.angle_gamma   90.00
#
_symmetry.space_group_name_H-M   'P 1'
#
loop_
_entity.id
_entity.type
_entity.pdbx_description
1 polymer ?
#
loop_
_entity_poly.entity_id
_entity_poly.type
_entity_poly.pdbx_seq_one_letter_code
_entity_poly.pdbx_strand_id
1 'polypeptide(L)'
;MIHADRAEIRRLNFGYSDDLTIFLNGRPLYTGRNGYQARYPSNLGLMTSDDAVYLPLRAGDNELLLAVAEVFGGWGLSARLEPSAAPRTHLAGR
;
A
#
# COMPACT_ATOMS: atom_id res chain seq x y z
N MET A 1 4.37 -10.61 -1.54
CA MET A 1 3.15 -11.45 -1.56
C MET A 1 2.35 -11.22 -0.30
N ILE A 2 1.02 -11.19 -0.40
CA ILE A 2 0.09 -11.16 0.74
C ILE A 2 -0.78 -12.41 0.66
N HIS A 3 -0.76 -13.22 1.72
CA HIS A 3 -1.70 -14.34 1.86
C HIS A 3 -2.97 -13.88 2.57
N ALA A 4 -4.12 -14.38 2.13
CA ALA A 4 -5.41 -14.19 2.78
C ALA A 4 -6.17 -15.52 2.84
N ASP A 5 -6.64 -15.92 4.03
CA ASP A 5 -7.35 -17.20 4.20
C ASP A 5 -8.71 -17.24 3.48
N ARG A 6 -9.27 -16.05 3.20
CA ARG A 6 -10.52 -15.87 2.46
C ARG A 6 -10.45 -14.58 1.64
N ALA A 7 -11.44 -14.37 0.79
CA ALA A 7 -11.65 -13.07 0.19
C ALA A 7 -11.94 -12.03 1.29
N GLU A 8 -11.16 -10.96 1.34
CA GLU A 8 -11.28 -9.91 2.35
C GLU A 8 -10.81 -8.56 1.82
N ILE A 9 -11.24 -7.49 2.48
CA ILE A 9 -10.73 -6.14 2.23
C ILE A 9 -9.75 -5.80 3.36
N ARG A 10 -8.50 -5.48 3.01
CA ARG A 10 -7.50 -5.01 3.98
C ARG A 10 -6.99 -3.63 3.61
N ARG A 11 -6.96 -2.73 4.59
CA ARG A 11 -6.43 -1.38 4.42
C ARG A 11 -4.90 -1.42 4.41
N LEU A 12 -4.31 -0.76 3.43
CA LEU A 12 -2.89 -0.45 3.38
C LEU A 12 -2.72 1.06 3.53
N ASN A 13 -2.09 1.49 4.61
CA ASN A 13 -1.62 2.86 4.78
C ASN A 13 -0.20 2.98 4.21
N PHE A 14 0.12 4.10 3.58
CA PHE A 14 1.43 4.29 2.98
C PHE A 14 1.82 5.77 2.89
N GLY A 15 3.13 5.98 2.79
CA GLY A 15 3.76 7.25 2.43
C GLY A 15 4.84 6.99 1.40
N TYR A 16 5.03 7.93 0.48
CA TYR A 16 5.94 7.74 -0.64
C TYR A 16 6.57 9.07 -1.07
N SER A 17 7.77 8.98 -1.61
CA SER A 17 8.47 10.09 -2.23
C SER A 17 8.08 10.18 -3.72
N ASP A 18 7.94 11.40 -4.22
CA ASP A 18 7.57 11.77 -5.59
C ASP A 18 6.39 11.05 -6.24
N ASP A 19 6.55 9.86 -6.82
CA ASP A 19 5.48 9.21 -7.57
C ASP A 19 5.32 7.74 -7.13
N LEU A 20 4.07 7.29 -6.95
CA LEU A 20 3.74 5.91 -6.59
C LEU A 20 2.60 5.38 -7.46
N THR A 21 2.77 4.14 -7.93
CA THR A 21 1.67 3.33 -8.46
C THR A 21 1.60 2.00 -7.72
N ILE A 22 0.42 1.66 -7.20
CA ILE A 22 0.15 0.40 -6.50
C ILE A 22 -0.62 -0.51 -7.44
N PHE A 23 -0.14 -1.74 -7.61
CA PHE A 23 -0.80 -2.80 -8.34
C PHE A 23 -1.17 -3.95 -7.41
N LEU A 24 -2.37 -4.49 -7.59
CA LEU A 24 -2.80 -5.73 -6.94
C LEU A 24 -3.11 -6.76 -8.03
N ASN A 25 -2.42 -7.90 -7.99
CA ASN A 25 -2.56 -8.99 -8.97
C ASN A 25 -2.45 -8.49 -10.43
N GLY A 26 -1.42 -7.67 -10.70
CA GLY A 26 -1.15 -7.10 -12.02
C GLY A 26 -2.10 -5.97 -12.46
N ARG A 27 -3.07 -5.55 -11.63
CA ARG A 27 -4.02 -4.47 -11.95
C ARG A 27 -3.71 -3.20 -11.15
N PRO A 28 -3.67 -2.01 -11.78
CA PRO A 28 -3.44 -0.77 -11.06
C PRO A 28 -4.63 -0.48 -10.13
N LEU A 29 -4.31 -0.14 -8.88
CA LEU A 29 -5.27 0.19 -7.82
C LEU A 29 -5.19 1.66 -7.42
N TYR A 30 -3.99 2.25 -7.48
CA TYR A 30 -3.74 3.64 -7.12
C TYR A 30 -2.56 4.19 -7.89
N THR A 31 -2.66 5.46 -8.29
CA THR A 31 -1.55 6.30 -8.78
C THR A 31 -1.62 7.60 -8.04
N GLY A 32 -0.48 8.08 -7.55
CA GLY A 32 -0.41 9.37 -6.88
C GLY A 32 0.95 10.03 -7.08
N ARG A 33 0.94 11.35 -6.92
CA ARG A 33 2.13 12.21 -6.93
C ARG A 33 2.24 12.92 -5.58
N ASN A 34 3.43 13.00 -5.01
CA ASN A 34 3.77 13.64 -3.76
C ASN A 34 5.05 14.49 -3.87
N GLY A 35 5.58 14.74 -5.06
CA GLY A 35 6.72 15.64 -5.20
C GLY A 35 6.46 17.06 -4.70
N TYR A 36 7.52 17.85 -4.54
CA TYR A 36 7.40 19.26 -4.17
C TYR A 36 6.42 19.97 -5.11
N GLN A 37 5.39 20.60 -4.53
CA GLN A 37 4.30 21.28 -5.23
C GLN A 37 3.46 20.41 -6.19
N ALA A 38 3.61 19.08 -6.18
CA ALA A 38 2.94 18.19 -7.13
C ALA A 38 1.43 18.02 -6.87
N ARG A 39 1.01 17.99 -5.59
CA ARG A 39 -0.42 17.87 -5.23
C ARG A 39 -1.12 19.22 -5.16
N TYR A 40 -0.45 20.20 -4.59
CA TYR A 40 -0.93 21.56 -4.37
C TYR A 40 0.27 22.50 -4.14
N PRO A 41 0.13 23.83 -4.30
CA PRO A 41 1.27 24.77 -4.31
C PRO A 41 2.16 24.80 -3.06
N SER A 42 1.66 24.36 -1.91
CA SER A 42 2.40 24.27 -0.64
C SER A 42 2.83 22.84 -0.28
N ASN A 43 2.65 21.85 -1.17
CA ASN A 43 3.04 20.48 -0.90
C ASN A 43 4.57 20.38 -0.76
N LEU A 44 5.05 19.98 0.41
CA LEU A 44 6.48 19.83 0.68
C LEU A 44 7.04 18.46 0.26
N GLY A 45 6.17 17.53 -0.14
CA GLY A 45 6.54 16.15 -0.43
C GLY A 45 7.02 15.35 0.77
N LEU A 46 6.47 15.68 1.94
CA LEU A 46 6.72 14.89 3.15
C LEU A 46 6.08 13.51 3.01
N MET A 47 6.83 12.49 3.39
CA MET A 47 6.32 11.13 3.48
C MET A 47 5.54 10.95 4.79
N THR A 48 4.22 11.12 4.73
CA THR A 48 3.30 10.79 5.83
C THR A 48 2.53 9.51 5.52
N SER A 49 1.96 8.86 6.55
CA SER A 49 1.16 7.64 6.39
C SER A 49 -0.35 7.93 6.20
N ASP A 50 -0.66 9.13 5.68
CA ASP A 50 -2.04 9.63 5.59
C ASP A 50 -2.79 9.04 4.39
N ASP A 51 -2.06 8.64 3.34
CA ASP A 51 -2.67 7.96 2.21
C ASP A 51 -3.01 6.50 2.55
N ALA A 52 -4.10 6.01 1.96
CA ALA A 52 -4.49 4.63 2.09
C ALA A 52 -5.23 4.09 0.86
N VAL A 53 -5.09 2.80 0.64
CA VAL A 53 -5.90 2.02 -0.32
C VAL A 53 -6.52 0.82 0.39
N TYR A 54 -7.69 0.42 -0.08
CA TYR A 54 -8.36 -0.80 0.37
C TYR A 54 -8.07 -1.90 -0.64
N LEU A 55 -7.33 -2.92 -0.23
CA LEU A 55 -6.93 -4.04 -1.08
C LEU A 55 -8.06 -5.10 -1.11
N PRO A 56 -8.72 -5.34 -2.26
CA PRO A 56 -9.67 -6.43 -2.40
C PRO A 56 -8.92 -7.76 -2.61
N LEU A 57 -8.45 -8.37 -1.53
CA LEU A 57 -7.71 -9.63 -1.58
C LEU A 57 -8.64 -10.80 -1.92
N ARG A 58 -8.18 -11.69 -2.80
CA ARG A 58 -8.79 -13.02 -2.99
C ARG A 58 -8.19 -14.01 -1.98
N ALA A 59 -8.91 -15.10 -1.72
CA ALA A 59 -8.34 -16.21 -0.94
C ALA A 59 -7.05 -16.74 -1.59
N GLY A 60 -6.08 -17.12 -0.77
CA GLY A 60 -4.74 -17.51 -1.19
C GLY A 60 -3.80 -16.31 -1.40
N ASP A 61 -2.90 -16.46 -2.36
CA ASP A 61 -1.82 -15.49 -2.59
C ASP A 61 -2.23 -14.35 -3.52
N ASN A 62 -1.90 -13.15 -3.07
CA ASN A 62 -2.07 -11.89 -3.78
C ASN A 62 -0.71 -11.23 -3.99
N GLU A 63 -0.43 -10.83 -5.23
CA GLU A 63 0.74 -10.02 -5.53
C GLU A 63 0.41 -8.55 -5.30
N LEU A 64 1.18 -7.90 -4.44
CA LEU A 64 1.15 -6.46 -4.25
C LEU A 64 2.48 -5.90 -4.74
N LEU A 65 2.42 -5.05 -5.75
CA LEU A 65 3.57 -4.36 -6.35
C LEU A 65 3.42 -2.85 -6.13
N LEU A 66 4.47 -2.22 -5.62
CA LEU A 66 4.54 -0.77 -5.44
C LEU A 66 5.66 -0.24 -6.33
N ALA A 67 5.30 0.45 -7.40
CA ALA A 67 6.24 1.08 -8.33
C ALA A 67 6.47 2.53 -7.89
N VAL A 68 7.69 2.83 -7.46
CA VAL A 68 8.10 4.18 -7.02
C VAL A 68 8.96 4.79 -8.12
N ALA A 69 8.72 6.07 -8.42
CA ALA A 69 9.54 6.85 -9.33
C ALA A 69 9.94 8.17 -8.68
N GLU A 70 11.09 8.70 -9.09
CA GLU A 70 11.75 9.83 -8.46
C GLU A 70 12.32 10.78 -9.50
N VAL A 71 12.29 12.08 -9.19
CA VAL A 71 12.95 13.10 -9.99
C VAL A 71 14.38 13.34 -9.50
N PHE A 72 14.58 13.49 -8.19
CA PHE A 72 15.87 13.84 -7.58
C PHE A 72 15.86 13.65 -6.06
N GLY A 73 17.00 13.30 -5.45
CA GLY A 73 17.14 13.21 -3.99
C GLY A 73 17.05 11.80 -3.42
N GLY A 74 16.80 10.81 -4.28
CA GLY A 74 16.61 9.41 -3.89
C GLY A 74 15.14 9.10 -3.63
N TRP A 75 14.82 7.81 -3.44
CA TRP A 75 13.44 7.35 -3.30
C TRP A 75 13.14 6.86 -1.89
N GLY A 76 11.86 6.93 -1.50
CA GLY A 76 11.37 6.47 -0.22
C GLY A 76 9.96 5.90 -0.32
N LEU A 77 9.70 4.83 0.45
CA LEU A 77 8.39 4.22 0.61
C LEU A 77 8.24 3.69 2.04
N SER A 78 7.11 4.01 2.68
CA SER A 78 6.64 3.37 3.90
C SER A 78 5.26 2.79 3.65
N ALA A 79 5.01 1.59 4.16
CA ALA A 79 3.73 0.92 3.97
C ALA A 79 3.40 0.07 5.20
N ARG A 80 2.16 0.14 5.66
CA ARG A 80 1.62 -0.66 6.75
C ARG A 80 0.32 -1.29 6.31
N LEU A 81 0.30 -2.62 6.27
CA LEU A 81 -0.90 -3.39 6.02
C LEU A 81 -1.58 -3.70 7.34
N GLU A 82 -2.85 -3.28 7.46
CA GLU A 82 -3.65 -3.61 8.64
C GLU A 82 -3.83 -5.13 8.76
N PRO A 83 -3.96 -5.66 9.99
CA PRO A 83 -4.20 -7.09 10.19
C PRO A 83 -5.50 -7.51 9.51
N SER A 84 -5.62 -8.82 9.21
CA SER A 84 -6.90 -9.36 8.79
C SER A 84 -7.95 -9.10 9.87
N ALA A 85 -9.16 -8.73 9.46
CA ALA A 85 -10.30 -8.59 10.36
C ALA A 85 -10.83 -9.96 10.84
N ALA A 86 -10.28 -11.07 10.34
CA ALA A 86 -10.60 -12.39 10.85
C ALA A 86 -10.12 -12.56 12.30
N PRO A 87 -10.89 -13.22 13.17
CA PRO A 87 -10.34 -13.75 14.39
C PRO A 87 -9.21 -14.72 14.05
N ARG A 88 -8.05 -14.56 14.70
CA ARG A 88 -6.98 -15.56 14.68
C ARG A 88 -7.51 -16.85 15.31
N THR A 89 -7.95 -17.81 14.51
CA THR A 89 -8.17 -19.17 15.00
C THR A 89 -6.81 -19.83 15.23
N HIS A 90 -6.24 -19.63 16.42
CA HIS A 90 -5.31 -20.61 16.98
C HIS A 90 -6.12 -21.86 17.32
N LEU A 91 -6.07 -22.87 16.44
CA LEU A 91 -6.37 -24.23 16.87
C LEU A 91 -5.20 -24.71 17.72
N ALA A 92 -5.47 -24.88 19.00
CA ALA A 92 -4.59 -25.56 19.94
C ALA A 92 -4.33 -27.00 19.47
N GLY A 93 -3.07 -27.42 19.54
CA GLY A 93 -2.64 -28.82 19.55
C GLY A 93 -1.25 -28.84 20.17
N ARG A 94 -1.15 -29.23 21.44
CA ARG A 94 -0.69 -30.56 21.90
C ARG A 94 0.77 -30.81 21.59
#